data_AF-A0A7C5NCA3-F1
#
_entry.id   AF-A0A7C5NCA3-F1
#
_cell.length_a   1.000
_cell.length_b   1.000
_cell.length_c   1.000
_cell.angle_alpha   90.00
_cell.angle_beta   90.00
_cell.angle_gamma   90.00
#
_symmetry.space_group_name_H-M   'P 1'
#
loop_
_entity.id
_entity.type
_entity.pdbx_description
1 polymer ?
#
loop_
_entity_poly.entity_id
_entity_poly.type
_entity_poly.pdbx_seq_one_letter_code
_entity_poly.pdbx_strand_id
1 'polypeptide(L)'
;MELLSKLLKEMVSSGASDLFLSTGSPPAFRINGALQPHPVQPLAPGMTDQMAKLVMRKEHADAFDEELEISLGYTVPGIGRFRFNVFRQRGEISLVIRAVPFEVPDFETLGIPKMLQDLVMLKRGLILVVGPSGAGKSTTLAAMIDHRNRNTISHIITVEDP
;
A
#
# COMPACT_ATOMS: atom_id res chain seq x y z
N MET A 1 -2.94 11.71 16.91
CA MET A 1 -1.75 10.83 16.80
C MET A 1 -2.04 9.39 17.21
N GLU A 2 -2.63 9.14 18.38
CA GLU A 2 -2.82 7.76 18.90
C GLU A 2 -3.80 6.91 18.07
N LEU A 3 -4.90 7.50 17.58
CA LEU A 3 -5.92 6.76 16.83
C LEU A 3 -5.40 6.17 15.52
N LEU A 4 -4.71 6.97 14.69
CA LEU A 4 -4.15 6.47 13.42
C LEU A 4 -3.18 5.33 13.68
N SER A 5 -2.28 5.46 14.66
CA SER A 5 -1.35 4.37 15.01
C SER A 5 -2.06 3.10 15.47
N LYS A 6 -3.13 3.21 16.28
CA LYS A 6 -3.95 2.06 16.70
C LYS A 6 -4.60 1.37 15.50
N LEU A 7 -5.23 2.14 14.62
CA LEU A 7 -5.88 1.61 13.41
C LEU A 7 -4.87 0.92 12.48
N LEU A 8 -3.66 1.45 12.34
CA LEU A 8 -2.61 0.79 11.54
C LEU A 8 -2.12 -0.53 12.17
N LYS A 9 -2.03 -0.60 13.50
CA LYS A 9 -1.70 -1.88 14.18
C LYS A 9 -2.81 -2.91 13.99
N GLU A 10 -4.05 -2.48 14.16
CA GLU A 10 -5.23 -3.34 13.97
C GLU A 10 -5.36 -3.82 12.52
N MET A 11 -5.07 -2.95 11.55
CA MET A 11 -5.02 -3.29 10.13
C MET A 11 -4.07 -4.47 9.89
N VAL A 12 -2.86 -4.40 10.43
CA VAL A 12 -1.85 -5.47 10.29
C VAL A 12 -2.28 -6.73 11.02
N SER A 13 -2.74 -6.64 12.28
CA SER A 13 -3.11 -7.81 13.06
C SER A 13 -4.36 -8.54 12.54
N SER A 14 -5.26 -7.83 11.85
CA SER A 14 -6.48 -8.39 11.27
C SER A 14 -6.30 -8.90 9.83
N GLY A 15 -5.14 -8.67 9.22
CA GLY A 15 -4.89 -9.02 7.82
C GLY A 15 -5.69 -8.16 6.83
N ALA A 16 -6.10 -6.95 7.22
CA ALA A 16 -6.80 -6.03 6.34
C ALA A 16 -5.91 -5.55 5.19
N SER A 17 -6.45 -5.56 3.97
CA SER A 17 -5.73 -5.09 2.77
C SER A 17 -5.71 -3.56 2.68
N ASP A 18 -6.81 -2.92 3.05
CA ASP A 18 -6.99 -1.48 2.96
C ASP A 18 -7.75 -0.95 4.20
N LEU A 19 -7.42 0.28 4.62
CA LEU A 19 -8.10 1.06 5.65
C LEU A 19 -8.64 2.35 5.01
N PHE A 20 -9.92 2.61 5.20
CA PHE A 20 -10.65 3.75 4.66
C PHE A 20 -10.97 4.73 5.79
N LEU A 21 -10.66 6.01 5.58
CA LEU A 21 -10.85 7.10 6.52
C LEU A 21 -11.54 8.27 5.80
N SER A 22 -12.78 8.57 6.19
CA SER A 22 -13.57 9.67 5.66
C SER A 22 -14.32 10.37 6.78
N THR A 23 -14.40 11.70 6.73
CA THR A 23 -15.22 12.51 7.63
C THR A 23 -16.67 12.03 7.61
N GLY A 24 -17.31 11.98 8.79
CA GLY A 24 -18.70 11.57 8.97
C GLY A 24 -18.96 10.06 8.89
N SER A 25 -17.93 9.24 8.69
CA SER A 25 -18.02 7.78 8.69
C SER A 25 -17.07 7.15 9.71
N PRO A 26 -17.40 5.99 10.30
CA PRO A 26 -16.42 5.21 11.04
C PRO A 26 -15.25 4.80 10.12
N PRO A 27 -14.02 4.65 10.65
CA PRO A 27 -12.97 3.94 9.94
C PRO A 27 -13.48 2.58 9.46
N ALA A 28 -13.05 2.13 8.28
CA ALA A 28 -13.44 0.82 7.77
C ALA A 28 -12.25 0.06 7.23
N PHE A 29 -12.17 -1.23 7.55
CA PHE A 29 -11.16 -2.12 6.99
C PHE A 29 -11.74 -2.89 5.82
N ARG A 30 -10.91 -3.19 4.82
CA ARG A 30 -11.21 -4.23 3.84
C ARG A 30 -10.49 -5.51 4.26
N ILE A 31 -11.26 -6.52 4.63
CA ILE A 31 -10.76 -7.84 5.04
C ILE A 31 -11.38 -8.87 4.11
N ASN A 32 -10.56 -9.68 3.44
CA ASN A 32 -11.00 -10.68 2.46
C ASN A 32 -11.96 -10.11 1.39
N GLY A 33 -11.66 -8.90 0.91
CA GLY A 33 -12.45 -8.20 -0.11
C GLY A 33 -13.68 -7.45 0.39
N ALA A 34 -14.16 -7.73 1.61
CA ALA A 34 -15.34 -7.10 2.21
C ALA A 34 -14.98 -5.90 3.09
N LEU A 35 -15.77 -4.83 3.02
CA LEU A 35 -15.65 -3.67 3.91
C LEU A 35 -16.32 -3.96 5.27
N GLN A 36 -15.57 -3.74 6.34
CA GLN A 36 -16.00 -3.93 7.72
C GLN A 36 -15.77 -2.63 8.52
N PRO A 37 -16.83 -1.93 8.96
CA PRO A 37 -16.71 -0.74 9.79
C PRO A 37 -16.10 -1.07 11.15
N HIS A 38 -15.17 -0.24 11.61
CA HIS A 38 -14.61 -0.30 12.96
C HIS A 38 -15.65 0.23 13.97
N PRO A 39 -15.81 -0.38 15.16
CA PRO A 39 -16.87 -0.05 16.13
C PRO A 39 -16.68 1.30 16.87
N VAL A 40 -15.86 2.20 16.35
CA VAL A 40 -15.68 3.56 16.91
C VAL A 40 -16.69 4.52 16.31
N GLN A 41 -16.86 5.66 16.96
CA GLN A 41 -17.72 6.72 16.45
C GLN A 41 -17.23 7.22 15.08
N PRO A 42 -18.15 7.73 14.23
CA PRO A 42 -17.78 8.40 13.00
C PRO A 42 -16.72 9.47 13.19
N LEU A 43 -15.78 9.57 12.24
CA LEU A 43 -14.71 10.56 12.29
C LEU A 43 -15.31 11.97 12.20
N ALA A 44 -15.03 12.80 13.20
CA ALA A 44 -15.48 14.19 13.22
C ALA A 44 -14.76 15.04 12.15
N PRO A 45 -15.33 16.17 11.72
CA PRO A 45 -14.66 17.13 10.84
C PRO A 45 -13.27 17.50 11.34
N GLY A 46 -12.30 17.58 10.44
CA GLY A 46 -10.90 17.87 10.74
C GLY A 46 -10.07 16.70 11.28
N MET A 47 -10.67 15.57 11.68
CA MET A 47 -9.89 14.41 12.15
C MET A 47 -9.04 13.80 11.04
N THR A 48 -9.59 13.66 9.83
CA THR A 48 -8.86 13.14 8.67
C THR A 48 -7.76 14.09 8.20
N ASP A 49 -8.00 15.41 8.23
CA ASP A 49 -6.98 16.44 7.98
C ASP A 49 -5.81 16.33 8.97
N GLN A 50 -6.11 16.19 10.26
CA GLN A 50 -5.07 15.95 11.27
C GLN A 50 -4.28 14.67 11.00
N MET A 51 -4.91 13.60 10.53
CA MET A 51 -4.21 12.36 10.16
C MET A 51 -3.35 12.54 8.91
N ALA A 52 -3.83 13.24 7.89
CA ALA A 52 -3.08 13.52 6.67
C ALA A 52 -1.83 14.37 6.95
N LYS A 53 -1.93 15.37 7.83
CA LYS A 53 -0.79 16.19 8.27
C LYS A 53 0.32 15.41 8.98
N LEU A 54 0.03 14.22 9.51
CA LEU A 54 1.06 13.35 10.10
C LEU A 54 1.91 12.64 9.05
N VAL A 55 1.39 12.50 7.83
CA VAL A 55 2.05 11.81 6.72
C VAL A 55 2.43 12.73 5.58
N MET A 56 1.97 13.98 5.52
CA MET A 56 2.40 14.93 4.50
C MET A 56 3.53 15.83 5.03
N ARG A 57 4.65 15.90 4.30
CA ARG A 57 5.68 16.92 4.48
C ARG A 57 5.26 18.20 3.77
N LYS A 58 6.01 19.30 3.97
CA LYS A 58 5.73 20.57 3.30
C LYS A 58 5.67 20.42 1.78
N GLU A 59 6.66 19.75 1.18
CA GLU A 59 6.67 19.49 -0.27
C GLU A 59 5.45 18.70 -0.75
N HIS A 60 4.91 17.82 0.09
CA HIS A 60 3.72 17.02 -0.22
C HIS A 60 2.44 17.85 -0.15
N ALA A 61 2.39 18.83 0.74
CA ALA A 61 1.24 19.72 0.90
C ALA A 61 1.09 20.64 -0.32
N ASP A 62 2.21 21.18 -0.83
CA ASP A 62 2.19 22.03 -2.03
C ASP A 62 1.66 21.24 -3.24
N ALA A 63 2.15 20.02 -3.47
CA ALA A 63 1.66 19.14 -4.54
C ALA A 63 0.18 18.75 -4.36
N PHE A 64 -0.24 18.48 -3.11
CA PHE A 64 -1.62 18.15 -2.80
C PHE A 64 -2.58 19.33 -3.02
N ASP A 65 -2.16 20.56 -2.76
CA ASP A 65 -3.00 21.74 -2.97
C ASP A 65 -3.25 22.02 -4.46
N GLU A 66 -2.33 21.62 -5.33
CA GLU A 66 -2.48 21.71 -6.80
C GLU A 66 -3.34 20.55 -7.36
N GLU A 67 -3.00 19.31 -7.02
CA GLU A 67 -3.62 18.11 -7.63
C GLU A 67 -4.85 17.58 -6.88
N LEU A 68 -5.07 18.05 -5.64
CA LEU A 68 -6.12 17.58 -4.72
C LEU A 68 -6.03 16.10 -4.32
N GLU A 69 -4.95 15.41 -4.72
CA GLU A 69 -4.59 14.07 -4.30
C GLU A 69 -3.07 13.89 -4.21
N ILE A 70 -2.63 12.93 -3.39
CA ILE A 70 -1.23 12.50 -3.33
C ILE A 70 -1.11 11.05 -2.83
N SER A 71 -0.17 10.30 -3.40
CA SER A 71 0.18 8.95 -2.96
C SER A 71 1.56 8.94 -2.29
N LEU A 72 1.69 8.31 -1.13
CA LEU A 72 2.89 8.33 -0.31
C LEU A 72 3.20 6.94 0.28
N GLY A 73 4.45 6.50 0.19
CA GLY A 73 4.94 5.28 0.85
C GLY A 73 5.56 5.58 2.22
N TYR A 74 5.11 4.90 3.27
CA TYR A 74 5.63 5.05 4.64
C TYR A 74 5.91 3.72 5.33
N THR A 75 7.06 3.63 5.98
CA THR A 75 7.36 2.59 6.96
C THR A 75 7.09 3.14 8.35
N VAL A 76 6.21 2.49 9.10
CA VAL A 76 5.95 2.83 10.50
C VAL A 76 6.67 1.81 11.40
N PRO A 77 7.73 2.22 12.13
CA PRO A 77 8.54 1.31 12.92
C PRO A 77 7.70 0.47 13.91
N GLY A 78 7.93 -0.84 13.91
CA GLY A 78 7.21 -1.79 14.78
C GLY A 78 5.76 -2.04 14.40
N ILE A 79 5.27 -1.52 13.27
CA ILE A 79 3.90 -1.75 12.79
C ILE A 79 3.89 -2.37 11.39
N GLY A 80 4.42 -1.66 10.38
CA GLY A 80 4.19 -2.07 8.99
C GLY A 80 4.72 -1.10 7.95
N ARG A 81 4.67 -1.53 6.69
CA ARG A 81 4.81 -0.64 5.52
C ARG A 81 3.44 -0.38 4.94
N PHE A 82 3.21 0.85 4.52
CA PHE A 82 1.91 1.30 4.05
C PHE A 82 2.05 2.24 2.87
N ARG A 83 1.08 2.19 1.98
CA ARG A 83 0.86 3.20 0.97
C ARG A 83 -0.37 4.02 1.32
N PHE A 84 -0.16 5.29 1.57
CA PHE A 84 -1.21 6.27 1.84
C PHE A 84 -1.62 6.91 0.52
N ASN A 85 -2.92 6.99 0.27
CA ASN A 85 -3.47 7.86 -0.75
C ASN A 85 -4.36 8.87 0.01
N VAL A 86 -4.00 10.14 -0.09
CA VAL A 86 -4.70 11.26 0.54
C VAL A 86 -5.36 12.04 -0.59
N PHE A 87 -6.65 12.35 -0.47
CA PHE A 87 -7.41 13.03 -1.51
C PHE A 87 -8.52 13.90 -0.92
N ARG A 88 -9.00 14.88 -1.69
CA ARG A 88 -10.11 15.73 -1.29
C ARG A 88 -11.44 15.20 -1.84
N GLN A 89 -12.40 14.96 -0.96
CA GLN A 89 -13.75 14.51 -1.31
C GLN A 89 -14.79 15.41 -0.60
N ARG A 90 -15.70 16.01 -1.39
CA ARG A 90 -16.76 16.90 -0.87
C ARG A 90 -16.23 18.04 0.01
N GLY A 91 -15.07 18.58 -0.33
CA GLY A 91 -14.41 19.66 0.42
C GLY A 91 -13.61 19.20 1.64
N GLU A 92 -13.66 17.93 2.01
CA GLU A 92 -12.97 17.35 3.16
C GLU A 92 -11.82 16.43 2.71
N ILE A 93 -10.79 16.30 3.54
CA ILE A 93 -9.71 15.34 3.30
C ILE A 93 -10.18 13.92 3.64
N SER A 94 -9.82 12.95 2.81
CA SER A 94 -10.02 11.52 3.03
C SER A 94 -8.71 10.77 2.79
N LEU A 95 -8.58 9.59 3.40
CA LEU A 95 -7.41 8.73 3.23
C LEU A 95 -7.85 7.31 2.91
N VAL A 96 -7.14 6.68 1.97
CA VAL A 96 -7.12 5.23 1.80
C VAL A 96 -5.70 4.76 2.04
N ILE A 97 -5.55 3.80 2.95
CA ILE A 97 -4.24 3.29 3.36
C ILE A 97 -4.18 1.82 3.00
N ARG A 98 -3.17 1.40 2.25
CA ARG A 98 -2.95 0.00 1.87
C ARG A 98 -1.77 -0.58 2.62
N ALA A 99 -1.92 -1.77 3.19
CA ALA A 99 -0.80 -2.50 3.77
C ALA A 99 0.12 -3.02 2.66
N VAL A 100 1.43 -2.88 2.86
CA VAL A 100 2.47 -3.41 1.99
C VAL A 100 3.19 -4.53 2.76
N PRO A 101 3.09 -5.79 2.31
CA PRO A 101 3.73 -6.92 2.98
C PRO A 101 5.25 -6.75 3.09
N PHE A 102 5.85 -7.20 4.20
CA PHE A 102 7.30 -7.28 4.33
C PHE A 102 7.88 -8.47 3.57
N GLU A 103 7.21 -9.62 3.68
CA GLU A 103 7.64 -10.84 3.04
C GLU A 103 7.10 -10.87 1.61
N VAL A 104 8.01 -11.03 0.66
CA VAL A 104 7.66 -11.36 -0.72
C VAL A 104 7.23 -12.83 -0.74
N PRO A 105 6.00 -13.15 -1.16
CA PRO A 105 5.55 -14.54 -1.24
C PRO A 105 6.44 -15.33 -2.20
N ASP A 106 6.72 -16.59 -1.86
CA ASP A 106 7.42 -17.48 -2.79
C ASP A 106 6.51 -17.94 -3.95
N PHE A 107 7.12 -18.55 -4.96
CA PHE A 107 6.41 -18.99 -6.17
C PHE A 107 5.36 -20.07 -5.87
N GLU A 108 5.61 -20.94 -4.90
CA GLU A 108 4.73 -22.05 -4.56
C GLU A 108 3.47 -21.53 -3.86
N THR A 109 3.63 -20.57 -2.95
CA THR A 109 2.54 -19.87 -2.26
C THR A 109 1.67 -19.08 -3.24
N LEU A 110 2.27 -18.47 -4.25
CA LEU A 110 1.53 -17.72 -5.27
C LEU A 110 0.85 -18.62 -6.31
N GLY A 111 1.20 -19.90 -6.39
CA GLY A 111 0.70 -20.81 -7.42
C GLY A 111 1.07 -20.39 -8.85
N ILE A 112 2.14 -19.62 -9.02
CA ILE A 112 2.59 -19.13 -10.34
C ILE A 112 3.51 -20.15 -11.03
N PRO A 113 3.55 -20.19 -12.38
CA PRO A 113 4.34 -21.18 -13.11
C PRO A 113 5.83 -21.12 -12.78
N LYS A 114 6.45 -22.29 -12.52
CA LYS A 114 7.89 -22.39 -12.22
C LYS A 114 8.79 -21.83 -13.34
N MET A 115 8.33 -21.87 -14.60
CA MET A 115 9.02 -21.26 -15.76
C MET A 115 9.37 -19.76 -15.56
N LEU A 116 8.61 -19.03 -14.73
CA LEU A 116 8.91 -17.63 -14.43
C LEU A 116 10.23 -17.45 -13.65
N GLN A 117 10.70 -18.48 -12.93
CA GLN A 117 12.02 -18.50 -12.29
C GLN A 117 13.14 -18.50 -13.33
N ASP A 118 13.01 -19.35 -14.36
CA ASP A 118 13.98 -19.38 -15.46
C ASP A 118 13.94 -18.07 -16.27
N LEU A 119 12.73 -17.53 -16.50
CA LEU A 119 12.54 -16.30 -17.27
C LEU A 119 13.20 -15.09 -16.61
N VAL A 120 13.08 -14.93 -15.29
CA VAL A 120 13.69 -13.78 -14.59
C VAL A 120 15.22 -13.87 -14.51
N MET A 121 15.78 -15.05 -14.72
CA MET A 121 17.24 -15.30 -14.71
C MET A 121 17.91 -15.03 -16.05
N LEU A 122 17.15 -14.71 -17.11
CA LEU A 122 17.72 -14.28 -18.38
C LEU A 122 18.64 -13.07 -18.21
N LYS A 123 19.79 -13.10 -18.88
CA LYS A 123 20.82 -12.04 -18.73
C LYS A 123 20.36 -10.69 -19.28
N ARG A 124 19.54 -10.71 -20.33
CA ARG A 124 19.05 -9.54 -21.08
C ARG A 124 17.68 -9.86 -21.67
N GLY A 125 16.84 -8.85 -21.82
CA GLY A 125 15.50 -8.97 -22.40
C GLY A 125 14.53 -7.97 -21.77
N LEU A 126 13.29 -8.00 -22.26
CA LEU A 126 12.17 -7.24 -21.71
C LEU A 126 11.09 -8.24 -21.27
N ILE A 127 10.67 -8.16 -20.02
CA ILE A 127 9.56 -8.94 -19.47
C ILE A 127 8.42 -7.97 -19.18
N LEU A 128 7.23 -8.27 -19.70
CA LEU A 128 6.02 -7.48 -19.46
C LEU A 128 5.02 -8.30 -18.65
N VAL A 129 4.67 -7.81 -17.46
CA VAL A 129 3.63 -8.40 -16.61
C VAL A 129 2.37 -7.54 -16.72
N VAL A 130 1.33 -8.09 -17.36
CA VAL A 130 0.11 -7.35 -17.73
C VAL A 130 -1.13 -7.95 -17.07
N GLY A 131 -2.19 -7.15 -16.92
CA GLY A 131 -3.45 -7.54 -16.27
C GLY A 131 -4.14 -6.37 -15.55
N PRO A 132 -5.41 -6.53 -15.15
CA PRO A 132 -6.18 -5.47 -14.50
C PRO A 132 -5.65 -5.13 -13.09
N SER A 133 -6.13 -4.03 -12.52
CA SER A 133 -5.83 -3.65 -11.13
C SER A 133 -6.27 -4.77 -10.17
N GLY A 134 -5.42 -5.10 -9.19
CA GLY A 134 -5.68 -6.18 -8.24
C GLY A 134 -5.37 -7.59 -8.72
N ALA A 135 -4.97 -7.80 -9.98
CA ALA A 135 -4.67 -9.14 -10.52
C ALA A 135 -3.34 -9.77 -10.04
N GLY A 136 -2.68 -9.21 -9.02
CA GLY A 136 -1.43 -9.76 -8.47
C GLY A 136 -0.14 -9.42 -9.24
N LYS A 137 -0.18 -8.54 -10.24
CA LYS A 137 1.01 -8.16 -11.06
C LYS A 137 2.24 -7.79 -10.24
N SER A 138 2.10 -6.83 -9.33
CA SER A 138 3.20 -6.36 -8.48
C SER A 138 3.71 -7.47 -7.57
N THR A 139 2.82 -8.34 -7.09
CA THR A 139 3.18 -9.50 -6.26
C THR A 139 3.98 -10.53 -7.05
N THR A 140 3.56 -10.86 -8.27
CA THR A 140 4.32 -11.75 -9.18
C THR A 140 5.68 -11.15 -9.53
N LEU A 141 5.73 -9.86 -9.87
CA LEU A 141 6.97 -9.17 -10.22
C LEU A 141 7.93 -9.08 -9.03
N ALA A 142 7.42 -8.84 -7.82
CA ALA A 142 8.20 -8.88 -6.59
C ALA A 142 8.80 -10.28 -6.35
N ALA A 143 8.02 -11.34 -6.50
CA ALA A 143 8.52 -12.73 -6.36
C ALA A 143 9.62 -13.04 -7.39
N MET A 144 9.43 -12.63 -8.64
CA MET A 144 10.44 -12.77 -9.69
C MET A 144 11.73 -12.01 -9.35
N ILE A 145 11.63 -10.74 -8.96
CA ILE A 145 12.79 -9.93 -8.58
C ILE A 145 13.51 -10.51 -7.36
N ASP A 146 12.77 -10.94 -6.33
CA ASP A 146 13.34 -11.57 -5.14
C ASP A 146 14.08 -12.88 -5.48
N HIS A 147 13.54 -13.69 -6.38
CA HIS A 147 14.23 -14.89 -6.86
C HIS A 147 15.57 -14.55 -7.54
N ARG A 148 15.61 -13.53 -8.40
CA ARG A 148 16.86 -13.08 -9.01
C ARG A 148 17.84 -12.51 -7.97
N ASN A 149 17.34 -11.74 -7.01
CA ASN A 149 18.13 -11.14 -5.93
C ASN A 149 18.82 -12.22 -5.07
N ARG A 150 18.14 -13.34 -4.80
CA ARG A 150 18.71 -14.45 -4.02
C ARG A 150 19.71 -15.32 -4.80
N ASN A 151 19.57 -15.39 -6.13
CA ASN A 151 20.34 -16.33 -6.96
C ASN A 151 21.44 -15.66 -7.80
N THR A 152 21.54 -14.33 -7.81
CA THR A 152 22.55 -13.60 -8.58
C THR A 152 23.20 -12.48 -7.79
N ILE A 153 24.48 -12.26 -8.03
CA ILE A 153 25.18 -11.04 -7.61
C ILE A 153 25.05 -10.04 -8.76
N SER A 154 24.04 -9.17 -8.69
CA SER A 154 23.80 -8.15 -9.71
C SER A 154 23.22 -6.87 -9.09
N HIS A 155 23.15 -5.80 -9.87
CA HIS A 155 22.53 -4.55 -9.46
C HIS A 155 21.10 -4.50 -10.00
N ILE A 156 20.12 -4.47 -9.09
CA ILE A 156 18.70 -4.36 -9.41
C ILE A 156 18.26 -2.94 -9.02
N ILE A 157 17.68 -2.23 -9.97
CA ILE A 157 17.11 -0.89 -9.77
C ILE A 157 15.61 -0.97 -10.04
N THR A 158 14.78 -0.52 -9.10
CA THR A 158 13.35 -0.34 -9.30
C THR A 158 13.02 1.16 -9.31
N VAL A 159 12.06 1.54 -10.14
CA VAL A 159 11.48 2.89 -10.17
C VAL A 159 9.98 2.70 -10.04
N GLU A 160 9.44 3.16 -8.93
CA GLU A 160 8.05 2.96 -8.50
C GLU A 160 7.47 4.29 -8.03
N ASP A 161 6.15 4.43 -8.09
CA ASP A 161 5.45 5.66 -7.70
C ASP A 161 4.10 5.34 -7.02
N PRO A 162 4.05 5.31 -5.68
CA PRO A 162 5.02 4.73 -4.74
C PRO A 162 4.69 3.27 -4.36
#